data_AF-A0A368GYL0-F1
#
_entry.id   AF-A0A368GYL0-F1
#
_cell.length_a   1.000
_cell.length_b   1.000
_cell.length_c   1.000
_cell.angle_alpha   90.00
_cell.angle_beta   90.00
_cell.angle_gamma   90.00
#
_symmetry.space_group_name_H-M   'P 1'
#
loop_
_entity.id
_entity.type
_entity.pdbx_description
1 polymer ?
#
loop_
_entity_poly.entity_id
_entity_poly.type
_entity_poly.pdbx_seq_one_letter_code
_entity_poly.pdbx_strand_id
1 'polypeptide(L)'
;MVVPYLADAKSNRDEPIVVAPLSVIKMLATVCAYPSHYHILAVRFNRNDHNGALMELLVSPLSWPGMTPHMLNIIRKALLNLLTLADEYMNITDLDYEDIPLEQGCNYGTSLVVAHIQPIIQFLADAVDSSVKKFNQINLELLSKLSAYTPDGALARKMASTIIGHLERKLPKEPTLKKLLDVVGSLMKNVVGSEEFLRRVGPLFSKVEGRACREPLVRIVEALAANREVNEDVGNLLRIVSDLESWDRSRVDEPDQDRRHAAYARLNDPNALLTGSC
;
A
#
# COMPACT_ATOMS: atom_id res chain seq x y z
N MET A 1 24.61 -21.32 -5.35
CA MET A 1 24.77 -22.23 -4.19
C MET A 1 23.44 -22.72 -3.59
N VAL A 2 22.30 -22.03 -3.81
CA VAL A 2 21.01 -22.36 -3.17
C VAL A 2 20.17 -23.39 -3.95
N VAL A 3 20.41 -23.50 -5.27
CA VAL A 3 19.64 -24.28 -6.25
C VAL A 3 19.27 -25.72 -5.84
N PRO A 4 20.16 -26.53 -5.21
CA PRO A 4 19.85 -27.92 -4.86
C PRO A 4 18.77 -28.06 -3.78
N TYR A 5 18.47 -27.00 -3.04
CA TYR A 5 17.57 -27.04 -1.87
C TYR A 5 16.21 -26.42 -2.13
N LEU A 6 15.99 -25.88 -3.32
CA LEU A 6 14.71 -25.28 -3.71
C LEU A 6 13.69 -26.38 -3.99
N ALA A 7 12.41 -26.10 -3.72
CA ALA A 7 11.31 -27.00 -3.99
C ALA A 7 10.33 -26.36 -4.98
N ASP A 8 9.84 -27.15 -5.92
CA ASP A 8 8.75 -26.73 -6.81
C ASP A 8 7.44 -26.93 -6.05
N ALA A 9 6.62 -25.88 -5.99
CA ALA A 9 5.37 -25.90 -5.28
C ALA A 9 4.28 -25.21 -6.09
N LYS A 10 3.05 -25.27 -5.57
CA LYS A 10 1.91 -24.51 -6.10
C LYS A 10 1.55 -23.40 -5.14
N SER A 11 1.22 -22.24 -5.70
CA SER A 11 0.66 -21.13 -4.94
C SER A 11 -0.77 -21.45 -4.48
N ASN A 12 -1.35 -20.58 -3.66
CA ASN A 12 -2.77 -20.60 -3.29
C ASN A 12 -3.72 -20.51 -4.52
N ARG A 13 -3.18 -20.22 -5.71
CA ARG A 13 -3.90 -20.08 -6.99
C ARG A 13 -3.50 -21.15 -8.01
N ASP A 14 -2.86 -22.23 -7.57
CA ASP A 14 -2.34 -23.31 -8.42
C ASP A 14 -1.26 -22.90 -9.44
N GLU A 15 -0.68 -21.71 -9.30
CA GLU A 15 0.44 -21.24 -10.12
C GLU A 15 1.76 -21.90 -9.66
N PRO A 16 2.66 -22.28 -10.58
CA PRO A 16 3.95 -22.84 -10.22
C PRO A 16 4.81 -21.77 -9.52
N ILE A 17 5.36 -22.11 -8.35
CA ILE A 17 6.25 -21.25 -7.59
C ILE A 17 7.48 -22.03 -7.12
N VAL A 18 8.59 -21.31 -6.94
CA VAL A 18 9.80 -21.85 -6.32
C VAL A 18 9.85 -21.44 -4.86
N VAL A 19 9.86 -22.41 -3.95
CA VAL A 19 9.90 -22.16 -2.51
C VAL A 19 11.26 -22.54 -1.96
N ALA A 20 11.86 -21.61 -1.22
CA ALA A 20 13.10 -21.84 -0.50
C ALA A 20 12.85 -22.46 0.88
N PRO A 21 13.75 -23.34 1.37
CA PRO A 21 13.66 -23.87 2.73
C PRO A 21 13.89 -22.76 3.76
N LEU A 22 13.42 -22.98 4.98
CA LEU A 22 13.50 -21.99 6.07
C LEU A 22 14.93 -21.47 6.32
N SER A 23 15.96 -22.31 6.16
CA SER A 23 17.36 -21.90 6.32
C SER A 23 17.77 -20.81 5.32
N VAL A 24 17.33 -20.95 4.06
CA VAL A 24 17.58 -19.98 3.00
C VAL A 24 16.79 -18.70 3.26
N ILE A 25 15.52 -18.81 3.67
CA ILE A 25 14.71 -17.65 4.04
C ILE A 25 15.35 -16.87 5.20
N LYS A 26 15.89 -17.55 6.21
CA LYS A 26 16.62 -16.92 7.32
C LYS A 26 17.90 -16.21 6.85
N MET A 27 18.64 -16.82 5.94
CA MET A 27 19.83 -16.21 5.34
C MET A 27 19.47 -14.92 4.59
N LEU A 28 18.46 -14.96 3.72
CA LEU A 28 17.98 -13.80 2.97
C LEU A 28 17.40 -12.71 3.89
N ALA A 29 16.67 -13.10 4.93
CA ALA A 29 16.18 -12.16 5.94
C ALA A 29 17.31 -11.48 6.73
N THR A 30 18.46 -12.15 6.89
CA THR A 30 19.64 -11.56 7.53
C THR A 30 20.25 -10.48 6.65
N VAL A 31 20.31 -10.70 5.33
CA VAL A 31 20.71 -9.68 4.34
C VAL A 31 19.84 -8.43 4.46
N CYS A 32 18.52 -8.60 4.66
CA CYS A 32 17.59 -7.48 4.81
C CYS A 32 17.86 -6.61 6.04
N ALA A 33 18.63 -7.08 7.03
CA ALA A 33 18.99 -6.30 8.21
C ALA A 33 20.18 -5.35 7.99
N TYR A 34 20.90 -5.46 6.87
CA TYR A 34 22.09 -4.66 6.57
C TYR A 34 21.96 -4.00 5.19
N PRO A 35 21.67 -2.69 5.11
CA PRO A 35 21.44 -1.98 3.83
C PRO A 35 22.58 -2.12 2.82
N SER A 36 23.84 -2.15 3.29
CA SER A 36 25.03 -2.44 2.47
C SER A 36 24.98 -3.75 1.68
N HIS A 37 24.13 -4.70 2.09
CA HIS A 37 23.99 -6.02 1.48
C HIS A 37 22.73 -6.16 0.61
N TYR A 38 21.90 -5.13 0.47
CA TYR A 38 20.62 -5.23 -0.26
C TYR A 38 20.79 -5.67 -1.72
N HIS A 39 21.89 -5.29 -2.38
CA HIS A 39 22.24 -5.73 -3.73
C HIS A 39 22.23 -7.26 -3.88
N ILE A 40 22.52 -8.04 -2.82
CA ILE A 40 22.48 -9.51 -2.87
C ILE A 40 21.09 -10.03 -3.21
N LEU A 41 20.03 -9.33 -2.80
CA LEU A 41 18.64 -9.74 -3.09
C LEU A 41 18.30 -9.63 -4.58
N ALA A 42 19.00 -8.76 -5.33
CA ALA A 42 18.86 -8.65 -6.78
C ALA A 42 19.65 -9.72 -7.54
N VAL A 43 20.51 -10.52 -6.89
CA VAL A 43 21.30 -11.55 -7.58
C VAL A 43 20.37 -12.59 -8.22
N ARG A 44 20.61 -12.89 -9.49
CA ARG A 44 19.84 -13.88 -10.25
C ARG A 44 20.24 -15.30 -9.88
N PHE A 45 19.27 -16.19 -9.94
CA PHE A 45 19.49 -17.63 -9.89
C PHE A 45 18.74 -18.30 -11.04
N ASN A 46 19.30 -19.42 -11.50
CA ASN A 46 18.68 -20.29 -12.50
C ASN A 46 18.48 -21.69 -11.90
N ARG A 47 17.27 -22.23 -12.05
CA ARG A 47 16.95 -23.62 -11.69
C ARG A 47 15.87 -24.16 -12.62
N ASN A 48 16.12 -25.27 -13.31
CA ASN A 48 15.12 -26.00 -14.09
C ASN A 48 14.27 -25.07 -14.97
N ASP A 49 14.92 -24.22 -15.77
CA ASP A 49 14.32 -23.19 -16.64
C ASP A 49 13.62 -22.02 -15.92
N HIS A 50 13.58 -22.01 -14.58
CA HIS A 50 13.18 -20.84 -13.80
C HIS A 50 14.36 -19.88 -13.61
N ASN A 51 14.21 -18.65 -14.09
CA ASN A 51 15.13 -17.55 -13.84
C ASN A 51 14.44 -16.54 -12.92
N GLY A 52 15.03 -16.30 -11.75
CA GLY A 52 14.48 -15.38 -10.75
C GLY A 52 15.57 -14.66 -9.98
N ALA A 53 15.19 -13.71 -9.14
CA ALA A 53 16.10 -13.05 -8.20
C ALA A 53 15.99 -13.65 -6.80
N LEU A 54 17.04 -13.53 -5.98
CA LEU A 54 16.98 -14.01 -4.59
C LEU A 54 15.86 -13.35 -3.78
N MET A 55 15.43 -12.14 -4.13
CA MET A 55 14.26 -11.48 -3.56
C MET A 55 12.98 -12.30 -3.78
N GLU A 56 12.81 -12.93 -4.94
CA GLU A 56 11.65 -13.78 -5.25
C GLU A 56 11.54 -14.94 -4.25
N LEU A 57 12.68 -15.58 -3.92
CA LEU A 57 12.73 -16.68 -2.95
C LEU A 57 12.34 -16.27 -1.52
N LEU A 58 12.55 -15.00 -1.17
CA LEU A 58 12.15 -14.45 0.12
C LEU A 58 10.62 -14.27 0.20
N VAL A 59 9.98 -13.87 -0.89
CA VAL A 59 8.56 -13.47 -0.90
C VAL A 59 7.62 -14.53 -1.46
N SER A 60 8.08 -15.47 -2.29
CA SER A 60 7.28 -16.57 -2.83
C SER A 60 6.55 -17.41 -1.76
N PRO A 61 7.09 -17.62 -0.53
CA PRO A 61 6.36 -18.34 0.50
C PRO A 61 5.07 -17.64 0.94
N LEU A 62 4.92 -16.33 0.73
CA LEU A 62 3.68 -15.59 1.04
C LEU A 62 2.47 -16.12 0.25
N SER A 63 2.73 -16.71 -0.92
CA SER A 63 1.73 -17.31 -1.79
C SER A 63 1.62 -18.82 -1.60
N TRP A 64 2.42 -19.44 -0.73
CA TRP A 64 2.49 -20.89 -0.56
C TRP A 64 1.55 -21.39 0.56
N PRO A 65 0.67 -22.38 0.30
CA PRO A 65 -0.21 -22.96 1.32
C PRO A 65 0.54 -23.55 2.53
N GLY A 66 1.79 -24.00 2.32
CA GLY A 66 2.64 -24.59 3.36
C GLY A 66 3.36 -23.58 4.27
N MET A 67 3.10 -22.27 4.13
CA MET A 67 3.78 -21.24 4.90
C MET A 67 3.50 -21.38 6.41
N THR A 68 4.57 -21.52 7.19
CA THR A 68 4.46 -21.57 8.66
C THR A 68 4.37 -20.16 9.27
N PRO A 69 3.77 -20.00 10.46
CA PRO A 69 3.76 -18.71 11.17
C PRO A 69 5.15 -18.15 11.47
N HIS A 70 6.14 -19.04 11.68
CA HIS A 70 7.52 -18.64 11.93
C HIS A 70 8.17 -18.05 10.67
N MET A 71 7.99 -18.70 9.50
CA MET A 71 8.44 -18.16 8.21
C MET A 71 7.82 -16.80 7.95
N LEU A 72 6.51 -16.66 8.14
CA LEU A 72 5.79 -15.42 7.92
C LEU A 72 6.35 -14.27 8.79
N ASN A 73 6.66 -14.52 10.06
CA ASN A 73 7.23 -13.50 10.94
C ASN A 73 8.65 -13.07 10.50
N ILE A 74 9.44 -14.01 9.97
CA ILE A 74 10.77 -13.70 9.42
C ILE A 74 10.62 -12.82 8.17
N ILE A 75 9.76 -13.21 7.23
CA ILE A 75 9.53 -12.47 5.99
C ILE A 75 8.99 -11.06 6.29
N ARG A 76 8.02 -10.92 7.19
CA ARG A 76 7.51 -9.62 7.62
C ARG A 76 8.59 -8.70 8.18
N LYS A 77 9.47 -9.23 9.03
CA LYS A 77 10.59 -8.46 9.59
C LYS A 77 11.58 -8.04 8.49
N ALA A 78 11.88 -8.95 7.58
CA ALA A 78 12.75 -8.68 6.43
C ALA A 78 12.19 -7.55 5.55
N LEU A 79 10.91 -7.64 5.18
CA LEU A 79 10.20 -6.60 4.41
C LEU A 79 10.20 -5.25 5.14
N LEU A 80 9.92 -5.24 6.46
CA LEU A 80 9.97 -4.00 7.22
C LEU A 80 11.36 -3.37 7.22
N ASN A 81 12.43 -4.16 7.37
CA ASN A 81 13.79 -3.61 7.31
C ASN A 81 14.07 -2.96 5.95
N LEU A 82 13.74 -3.64 4.85
CA LEU A 82 13.89 -3.11 3.49
C LEU A 82 13.15 -1.77 3.29
N LEU A 83 11.95 -1.66 3.87
CA LEU A 83 11.10 -0.46 3.75
C LEU A 83 11.41 0.65 4.76
N THR A 84 12.41 0.50 5.64
CA THR A 84 12.64 1.45 6.74
C THR A 84 14.08 1.86 6.93
N LEU A 85 15.05 0.98 6.70
CA LEU A 85 16.45 1.30 6.91
C LEU A 85 16.97 2.21 5.80
N ALA A 86 17.77 3.22 6.15
CA ALA A 86 18.38 4.10 5.15
C ALA A 86 19.42 3.34 4.31
N ASP A 87 19.63 3.79 3.07
CA ASP A 87 20.65 3.19 2.21
C ASP A 87 22.05 3.39 2.79
N GLU A 88 22.88 2.37 2.58
CA GLU A 88 24.32 2.41 2.82
C GLU A 88 25.04 2.17 1.48
N TYR A 89 26.33 2.47 1.46
CA TYR A 89 27.17 2.13 0.31
C TYR A 89 27.13 0.61 0.06
N MET A 90 26.73 0.22 -1.14
CA MET A 90 26.69 -1.17 -1.58
C MET A 90 27.92 -1.47 -2.44
N ASN A 91 28.64 -2.53 -2.09
CA ASN A 91 29.78 -2.99 -2.88
C ASN A 91 29.29 -4.00 -3.93
N ILE A 92 28.86 -3.49 -5.08
CA ILE A 92 28.38 -4.31 -6.20
C ILE A 92 29.57 -5.09 -6.78
N THR A 93 29.39 -6.41 -6.92
CA THR A 93 30.42 -7.33 -7.44
C THR A 93 30.13 -7.73 -8.89
N ASP A 94 30.96 -8.55 -9.52
CA ASP A 94 30.74 -9.02 -10.90
C ASP A 94 29.71 -10.17 -11.00
N LEU A 95 28.66 -10.14 -10.17
CA LEU A 95 27.57 -11.12 -10.22
C LEU A 95 26.48 -10.69 -11.21
N ASP A 96 25.64 -11.64 -11.62
CA ASP A 96 24.46 -11.36 -12.44
C ASP A 96 23.32 -10.83 -11.54
N TYR A 97 22.94 -9.57 -11.73
CA TYR A 97 21.87 -8.92 -10.99
C TYR A 97 20.66 -8.67 -11.88
N GLU A 98 19.48 -8.78 -11.29
CA GLU A 98 18.26 -8.22 -11.83
C GLU A 98 18.36 -6.69 -11.86
N ASP A 99 17.90 -6.11 -12.97
CA ASP A 99 17.78 -4.66 -13.10
C ASP A 99 16.56 -4.20 -12.27
N ILE A 100 16.82 -3.51 -11.17
CA ILE A 100 15.80 -3.06 -10.22
C ILE A 100 15.47 -1.59 -10.53
N PRO A 101 14.24 -1.29 -11.00
CA PRO A 101 13.80 0.08 -11.20
C PRO A 101 13.85 0.86 -9.88
N LEU A 102 14.48 2.02 -9.89
CA LEU A 102 14.62 2.85 -8.70
C LEU A 102 13.36 3.68 -8.47
N GLU A 103 12.76 3.53 -7.29
CA GLU A 103 11.61 4.33 -6.86
C GLU A 103 12.07 5.70 -6.37
N GLN A 104 11.59 6.76 -7.01
CA GLN A 104 12.03 8.13 -6.73
C GLN A 104 11.74 8.51 -5.27
N GLY A 105 12.78 9.01 -4.58
CA GLY A 105 12.67 9.45 -3.19
C GLY A 105 12.57 8.31 -2.16
N CYS A 106 12.75 7.07 -2.59
CA CYS A 106 12.80 5.90 -1.72
C CYS A 106 14.21 5.32 -1.62
N ASN A 107 14.44 4.49 -0.61
CA ASN A 107 15.67 3.71 -0.48
C ASN A 107 15.68 2.54 -1.50
N TYR A 108 16.85 1.93 -1.71
CA TYR A 108 16.99 0.79 -2.61
C TYR A 108 16.20 -0.43 -2.13
N GLY A 109 16.09 -0.63 -0.80
CA GLY A 109 15.29 -1.70 -0.20
C GLY A 109 13.81 -1.64 -0.59
N THR A 110 13.23 -0.44 -0.66
CA THR A 110 11.85 -0.22 -1.12
C THR A 110 11.73 -0.55 -2.60
N SER A 111 12.70 -0.13 -3.41
CA SER A 111 12.73 -0.44 -4.84
C SER A 111 12.73 -1.95 -5.10
N LEU A 112 13.52 -2.72 -4.33
CA LEU A 112 13.50 -4.19 -4.37
C LEU A 112 12.13 -4.79 -4.02
N VAL A 113 11.47 -4.27 -2.98
CA VAL A 113 10.14 -4.74 -2.57
C VAL A 113 9.09 -4.42 -3.62
N VAL A 114 9.18 -3.24 -4.25
CA VAL A 114 8.25 -2.79 -5.29
C VAL A 114 8.41 -3.59 -6.58
N ALA A 115 9.64 -3.93 -6.98
CA ALA A 115 9.90 -4.81 -8.11
C ALA A 115 9.24 -6.20 -7.94
N HIS A 116 9.07 -6.66 -6.70
CA HIS A 116 8.48 -7.95 -6.33
C HIS A 116 7.12 -7.81 -5.60
N ILE A 117 6.36 -6.74 -5.89
CA ILE A 117 5.20 -6.32 -5.08
C ILE A 117 4.01 -7.30 -5.13
N GLN A 118 3.78 -7.97 -6.26
CA GLN A 118 2.55 -8.72 -6.53
C GLN A 118 2.21 -9.78 -5.46
N PRO A 119 3.10 -10.74 -5.11
CA PRO A 119 2.80 -11.72 -4.05
C PRO A 119 2.60 -11.07 -2.68
N ILE A 120 3.28 -9.95 -2.41
CA ILE A 120 3.23 -9.24 -1.13
C ILE A 120 1.88 -8.55 -0.96
N ILE A 121 1.45 -7.78 -1.96
CA ILE A 121 0.20 -7.03 -1.90
C ILE A 121 -1.00 -7.96 -1.91
N GLN A 122 -0.91 -9.07 -2.66
CA GLN A 122 -1.93 -10.11 -2.64
C GLN A 122 -2.09 -10.74 -1.25
N PHE A 123 -0.97 -11.12 -0.62
CA PHE A 123 -0.98 -11.64 0.75
C PHE A 123 -1.60 -10.63 1.74
N LEU A 124 -1.27 -9.34 1.60
CA LEU A 124 -1.82 -8.30 2.47
C LEU A 124 -3.32 -8.10 2.23
N ALA A 125 -3.79 -8.18 0.99
CA ALA A 125 -5.21 -8.12 0.66
C ALA A 125 -6.00 -9.28 1.30
N ASP A 126 -5.48 -10.50 1.20
CA ASP A 126 -6.12 -11.69 1.80
C ASP A 126 -6.09 -11.62 3.34
N ALA A 127 -5.04 -11.02 3.92
CA ALA A 127 -4.98 -10.76 5.34
C ALA A 127 -5.98 -9.70 5.81
N VAL A 128 -6.29 -8.70 4.98
CA VAL A 128 -7.35 -7.71 5.24
C VAL A 128 -8.73 -8.40 5.17
N ASP A 129 -8.96 -9.23 4.16
CA ASP A 129 -10.22 -9.95 3.94
C ASP A 129 -10.56 -10.92 5.08
N SER A 130 -9.56 -11.62 5.59
CA SER A 130 -9.70 -12.56 6.72
C SER A 130 -9.79 -11.87 8.10
N SER A 131 -9.60 -10.56 8.20
CA SER A 131 -9.56 -9.84 9.48
C SER A 131 -10.97 -9.58 10.05
N VAL A 132 -11.52 -10.51 10.84
CA VAL A 132 -12.89 -10.36 11.38
C VAL A 132 -13.02 -9.28 12.46
N LYS A 133 -12.05 -9.17 13.38
CA LYS A 133 -12.16 -8.30 14.58
C LYS A 133 -11.05 -7.26 14.73
N LYS A 134 -9.82 -7.57 14.30
CA LYS A 134 -8.67 -6.70 14.52
C LYS A 134 -7.60 -6.97 13.45
N PHE A 135 -7.08 -5.90 12.88
CA PHE A 135 -5.95 -5.98 11.95
C PHE A 135 -4.65 -6.33 12.70
N ASN A 136 -3.90 -7.27 12.12
CA ASN A 136 -2.53 -7.52 12.54
C ASN A 136 -1.70 -6.25 12.31
N GLN A 137 -1.02 -5.76 13.36
CA GLN A 137 -0.34 -4.47 13.31
C GLN A 137 0.84 -4.44 12.33
N ILE A 138 1.54 -5.57 12.17
CA ILE A 138 2.66 -5.68 11.23
C ILE A 138 2.15 -5.68 9.80
N ASN A 139 1.06 -6.41 9.50
CA ASN A 139 0.43 -6.35 8.19
C ASN A 139 -0.09 -4.95 7.88
N LEU A 140 -0.67 -4.26 8.86
CA LEU A 140 -1.15 -2.89 8.67
C LEU A 140 -0.01 -1.92 8.41
N GLU A 141 1.14 -2.08 9.08
CA GLU A 141 2.34 -1.29 8.82
C GLU A 141 2.85 -1.51 7.39
N LEU A 142 3.04 -2.77 6.98
CA LEU A 142 3.44 -3.12 5.62
C LEU A 142 2.46 -2.55 4.59
N LEU A 143 1.16 -2.71 4.84
CA LEU A 143 0.11 -2.20 3.97
C LEU A 143 0.14 -0.67 3.84
N SER A 144 0.35 0.05 4.95
CA SER A 144 0.46 1.52 4.92
C SER A 144 1.65 2.02 4.10
N LYS A 145 2.73 1.23 4.02
CA LYS A 145 3.91 1.55 3.21
C LYS A 145 3.79 1.12 1.75
N LEU A 146 3.03 0.06 1.49
CA LEU A 146 3.00 -0.60 0.18
C LEU A 146 1.76 -0.30 -0.66
N SER A 147 0.68 0.16 -0.05
CA SER A 147 -0.61 0.38 -0.74
C SER A 147 -0.53 1.32 -1.94
N ALA A 148 0.37 2.31 -1.91
CA ALA A 148 0.60 3.23 -3.03
C ALA A 148 1.15 2.54 -4.30
N TYR A 149 1.76 1.36 -4.15
CA TYR A 149 2.34 0.57 -5.24
C TYR A 149 1.42 -0.55 -5.72
N THR A 150 0.13 -0.51 -5.37
CA THR A 150 -0.84 -1.54 -5.79
C THR A 150 -1.07 -1.45 -7.30
N PRO A 151 -0.72 -2.48 -8.09
CA PRO A 151 -0.78 -2.41 -9.56
C PRO A 151 -2.18 -2.66 -10.12
N ASP A 152 -3.04 -3.38 -9.38
CA ASP A 152 -4.36 -3.81 -9.83
C ASP A 152 -5.48 -2.99 -9.15
N GLY A 153 -6.26 -2.28 -9.96
CA GLY A 153 -7.40 -1.50 -9.50
C GLY A 153 -8.53 -2.35 -8.92
N ALA A 154 -8.72 -3.60 -9.36
CA ALA A 154 -9.70 -4.52 -8.80
C ALA A 154 -9.28 -5.01 -7.40
N LEU A 155 -7.99 -5.33 -7.22
CA LEU A 155 -7.43 -5.63 -5.91
C LEU A 155 -7.52 -4.43 -4.96
N ALA A 156 -7.18 -3.23 -5.45
CA ALA A 156 -7.35 -1.98 -4.71
C ALA A 156 -8.80 -1.77 -4.28
N ARG A 157 -9.78 -2.05 -5.17
CA ARG A 157 -11.22 -1.97 -4.86
C ARG A 157 -11.60 -2.94 -3.77
N LYS A 158 -11.21 -4.22 -3.88
CA LYS A 158 -11.49 -5.25 -2.87
C LYS A 158 -10.97 -4.79 -1.50
N MET A 159 -9.71 -4.37 -1.42
CA MET A 159 -9.07 -3.95 -0.18
C MET A 159 -9.74 -2.72 0.43
N ALA A 160 -9.96 -1.67 -0.38
CA ALA A 160 -10.61 -0.45 0.08
C ALA A 160 -12.04 -0.74 0.58
N SER A 161 -12.79 -1.55 -0.16
CA SER A 161 -14.16 -1.91 0.21
C SER A 161 -14.23 -2.71 1.52
N THR A 162 -13.30 -3.63 1.74
CA THR A 162 -13.19 -4.36 3.01
C THR A 162 -12.84 -3.41 4.15
N ILE A 163 -11.81 -2.58 4.01
CA ILE A 163 -11.37 -1.64 5.06
C ILE A 163 -12.51 -0.68 5.41
N ILE A 164 -13.14 -0.03 4.43
CA ILE A 164 -14.27 0.88 4.67
C ILE A 164 -15.42 0.13 5.33
N GLY A 165 -15.68 -1.12 4.95
CA GLY A 165 -16.70 -1.96 5.59
C GLY A 165 -16.46 -2.18 7.09
N HIS A 166 -15.20 -2.25 7.51
CA HIS A 166 -14.85 -2.27 8.93
C HIS A 166 -15.08 -0.91 9.59
N LEU A 167 -14.68 0.18 8.95
CA LEU A 167 -14.83 1.54 9.46
C LEU A 167 -16.30 1.96 9.60
N GLU A 168 -17.17 1.53 8.67
CA GLU A 168 -18.61 1.78 8.70
C GLU A 168 -19.26 1.17 9.94
N ARG A 169 -18.82 -0.04 10.34
CA ARG A 169 -19.34 -0.77 11.51
C ARG A 169 -18.81 -0.20 12.82
N LYS A 170 -17.50 -0.02 12.93
CA LYS A 170 -16.85 0.48 14.15
C LYS A 170 -15.48 1.08 13.86
N LEU A 171 -15.29 2.33 14.30
CA LEU A 171 -13.98 2.97 14.24
C LEU A 171 -13.01 2.33 15.26
N PRO A 172 -11.79 1.94 14.85
CA PRO A 172 -10.75 1.52 15.76
C PRO A 172 -10.14 2.74 16.48
N LYS A 173 -9.17 2.50 17.37
CA LYS A 173 -8.41 3.57 18.02
C LYS A 173 -7.67 4.41 16.98
N GLU A 174 -7.50 5.70 17.28
CA GLU A 174 -6.93 6.72 16.39
C GLU A 174 -5.69 6.27 15.61
N PRO A 175 -4.65 5.64 16.21
CA PRO A 175 -3.45 5.25 15.44
C PRO A 175 -3.73 4.18 14.38
N THR A 176 -4.66 3.27 14.64
CA THR A 176 -5.10 2.25 13.68
C THR A 176 -6.03 2.87 12.64
N LEU A 177 -6.93 3.76 13.06
CA LEU A 177 -7.85 4.47 12.17
C LEU A 177 -7.07 5.28 11.13
N LYS A 178 -6.10 6.09 11.58
CA LYS A 178 -5.23 6.87 10.71
C LYS A 178 -4.57 6.01 9.63
N LYS A 179 -3.93 4.89 10.04
CA LYS A 179 -3.27 3.98 9.09
C LYS A 179 -4.24 3.38 8.06
N LEU A 180 -5.43 2.98 8.49
CA LEU A 180 -6.45 2.44 7.58
C LEU A 180 -6.93 3.51 6.59
N LEU A 181 -7.13 4.75 7.03
CA LEU A 181 -7.51 5.85 6.15
C LEU A 181 -6.38 6.21 5.17
N ASP A 182 -5.13 6.26 5.63
CA ASP A 182 -3.96 6.48 4.76
C ASP A 182 -3.83 5.39 3.68
N VAL A 183 -4.08 4.12 4.04
CA VAL A 183 -4.14 3.01 3.08
C VAL A 183 -5.24 3.22 2.06
N VAL A 184 -6.47 3.49 2.51
CA VAL A 184 -7.61 3.73 1.62
C VAL A 184 -7.31 4.89 0.67
N GLY A 185 -6.77 6.00 1.18
CA GLY A 185 -6.41 7.17 0.38
C GLY A 185 -5.37 6.85 -0.70
N SER A 186 -4.38 6.02 -0.38
CA SER A 186 -3.35 5.59 -1.33
C SER A 186 -3.92 4.70 -2.45
N LEU A 187 -4.99 3.94 -2.17
CA LEU A 187 -5.66 3.07 -3.15
C LEU A 187 -6.63 3.83 -4.05
N MET A 188 -7.26 4.90 -3.56
CA MET A 188 -8.38 5.58 -4.23
C MET A 188 -8.05 6.11 -5.63
N LYS A 189 -6.80 6.51 -5.89
CA LYS A 189 -6.42 7.04 -7.21
C LYS A 189 -6.55 6.00 -8.34
N ASN A 190 -6.33 4.73 -8.02
CA ASN A 190 -6.25 3.63 -8.99
C ASN A 190 -7.43 2.66 -8.87
N VAL A 191 -8.38 2.92 -7.96
CA VAL A 191 -9.51 2.03 -7.73
C VAL A 191 -10.47 2.02 -8.93
N VAL A 192 -10.96 0.83 -9.28
CA VAL A 192 -12.07 0.68 -10.25
C VAL A 192 -13.42 0.71 -9.53
N GLY A 193 -14.46 1.19 -10.20
CA GLY A 193 -15.78 1.39 -9.61
C GLY A 193 -15.81 2.54 -8.59
N SER A 194 -15.10 3.64 -8.87
CA SER A 194 -14.90 4.77 -7.93
C SER A 194 -16.21 5.36 -7.35
N GLU A 195 -17.32 5.29 -8.08
CA GLU A 195 -18.64 5.79 -7.66
C GLU A 195 -19.13 5.18 -6.34
N GLU A 196 -18.82 3.90 -6.07
CA GLU A 196 -19.25 3.24 -4.83
C GLU A 196 -18.64 3.91 -3.59
N PHE A 197 -17.42 4.42 -3.73
CA PHE A 197 -16.67 5.04 -2.64
C PHE A 197 -17.17 6.45 -2.33
N LEU A 198 -17.68 7.18 -3.33
CA LEU A 198 -18.29 8.50 -3.11
C LEU A 198 -19.40 8.44 -2.06
N ARG A 199 -20.26 7.41 -2.15
CA ARG A 199 -21.39 7.21 -1.23
C ARG A 199 -20.94 6.74 0.16
N ARG A 200 -19.87 5.94 0.22
CA ARG A 200 -19.40 5.30 1.46
C ARG A 200 -18.47 6.18 2.29
N VAL A 201 -17.72 7.07 1.65
CA VAL A 201 -16.77 7.98 2.31
C VAL A 201 -17.50 9.12 3.02
N GLY A 202 -18.57 9.66 2.44
CA GLY A 202 -19.33 10.78 3.02
C GLY A 202 -19.71 10.59 4.49
N PRO A 203 -20.38 9.48 4.88
CA PRO A 203 -20.73 9.21 6.28
C PRO A 203 -19.54 9.12 7.25
N LEU A 204 -18.32 8.87 6.77
CA LEU A 204 -17.13 8.84 7.63
C LEU A 204 -16.76 10.23 8.13
N PHE A 205 -17.04 11.30 7.38
CA PHE A 205 -16.80 12.69 7.84
C PHE A 205 -17.64 13.08 9.06
N SER A 206 -18.78 12.42 9.28
CA SER A 206 -19.61 12.64 10.47
C SER A 206 -19.16 11.80 11.67
N LYS A 207 -18.36 10.74 11.46
CA LYS A 207 -17.91 9.81 12.52
C LYS A 207 -16.47 10.07 12.97
N VAL A 208 -15.63 10.57 12.07
CA VAL A 208 -14.21 10.79 12.32
C VAL A 208 -13.99 12.16 12.96
N GLU A 209 -13.35 12.15 14.11
CA GLU A 209 -12.98 13.34 14.88
C GLU A 209 -11.46 13.51 14.91
N GLY A 210 -11.02 14.74 15.18
CA GLY A 210 -9.60 15.09 15.28
C GLY A 210 -8.91 15.28 13.92
N ARG A 211 -8.02 16.26 13.86
CA ARG A 211 -7.23 16.59 12.67
C ARG A 211 -6.44 15.39 12.15
N ALA A 212 -5.82 14.62 13.04
CA ALA A 212 -4.96 13.48 12.72
C ALA A 212 -5.64 12.39 11.87
N CYS A 213 -6.96 12.22 12.01
CA CYS A 213 -7.74 11.29 11.19
C CYS A 213 -8.54 11.98 10.08
N ARG A 214 -8.88 13.28 10.22
CA ARG A 214 -9.52 14.05 9.15
C ARG A 214 -8.59 14.30 7.97
N GLU A 215 -7.31 14.59 8.20
CA GLU A 215 -6.36 14.81 7.09
C GLU A 215 -6.27 13.59 6.14
N PRO A 216 -6.08 12.34 6.62
CA PRO A 216 -6.19 11.15 5.77
C PRO A 216 -7.54 11.00 5.06
N LEU A 217 -8.65 11.36 5.73
CA LEU A 217 -9.99 11.28 5.13
C LEU A 217 -10.16 12.30 3.99
N VAL A 218 -9.56 13.49 4.12
CA VAL A 218 -9.48 14.48 3.04
C VAL A 218 -8.62 13.95 1.88
N ARG A 219 -7.50 13.27 2.16
CA ARG A 219 -6.69 12.64 1.11
C ARG A 219 -7.44 11.57 0.32
N ILE A 220 -8.38 10.85 0.93
CA ILE A 220 -9.28 9.94 0.21
C ILE A 220 -10.11 10.71 -0.82
N VAL A 221 -10.66 11.86 -0.44
CA VAL A 221 -11.45 12.74 -1.34
C VAL A 221 -10.58 13.31 -2.46
N GLU A 222 -9.38 13.80 -2.13
CA GLU A 222 -8.42 14.32 -3.11
C GLU A 222 -8.00 13.23 -4.12
N ALA A 223 -7.75 12.01 -3.63
CA ALA A 223 -7.37 10.89 -4.48
C ALA A 223 -8.53 10.42 -5.38
N LEU A 224 -9.78 10.44 -4.89
CA LEU A 224 -10.97 10.22 -5.71
C LEU A 224 -11.14 11.29 -6.78
N ALA A 225 -10.91 12.57 -6.45
CA ALA A 225 -10.97 13.67 -7.42
C ALA A 225 -9.90 13.56 -8.53
N ALA A 226 -8.83 12.80 -8.28
CA ALA A 226 -7.77 12.50 -9.24
C ALA A 226 -7.93 11.14 -9.95
N ASN A 227 -8.96 10.37 -9.61
CA ASN A 227 -9.24 9.07 -10.23
C ASN A 227 -9.82 9.28 -11.63
N ARG A 228 -9.37 8.47 -12.60
CA ARG A 228 -9.76 8.57 -14.02
C ARG A 228 -11.22 8.23 -14.31
N GLU A 229 -11.88 7.46 -13.46
CA GLU A 229 -13.30 7.12 -13.62
C GLU A 229 -14.23 8.22 -13.08
N VAL A 230 -13.71 9.18 -12.32
CA VAL A 230 -14.48 10.30 -11.78
C VAL A 230 -14.52 11.40 -12.83
N ASN A 231 -15.74 11.80 -13.24
CA ASN A 231 -15.92 12.90 -14.18
C ASN A 231 -15.51 14.25 -13.57
N GLU A 232 -15.27 15.25 -14.43
CA GLU A 232 -14.70 16.52 -14.01
C GLU A 232 -15.59 17.30 -13.04
N ASP A 233 -16.92 17.29 -13.24
CA ASP A 233 -17.88 17.97 -12.38
C ASP A 233 -17.84 17.41 -10.95
N VAL A 234 -17.89 16.08 -10.82
CA VAL A 234 -17.76 15.40 -9.53
C VAL A 234 -16.38 15.64 -8.94
N GLY A 235 -15.33 15.63 -9.75
CA GLY A 235 -13.97 15.98 -9.33
C GLY A 235 -13.88 17.40 -8.75
N ASN A 236 -14.56 18.37 -9.36
CA ASN A 236 -14.64 19.76 -8.89
C ASN A 236 -15.39 19.86 -7.56
N LEU A 237 -16.51 19.15 -7.41
CA LEU A 237 -17.23 19.05 -6.15
C LEU A 237 -16.37 18.44 -5.04
N LEU A 238 -15.61 17.38 -5.33
CA LEU A 238 -14.72 16.76 -4.36
C LEU A 238 -13.58 17.71 -3.94
N ARG A 239 -13.04 18.51 -4.85
CA ARG A 239 -12.04 19.55 -4.52
C ARG A 239 -12.63 20.61 -3.58
N ILE A 240 -13.88 21.02 -3.80
CA ILE A 240 -14.59 21.92 -2.89
C ILE A 240 -14.74 21.26 -1.50
N VAL A 241 -15.12 19.98 -1.42
CA VAL A 241 -15.21 19.25 -0.14
C VAL A 241 -13.85 19.23 0.57
N SER A 242 -12.76 19.02 -0.17
CA SER A 242 -11.40 19.09 0.37
C SER A 242 -11.07 20.49 0.94
N ASP A 243 -11.49 21.55 0.25
CA ASP A 243 -11.28 22.92 0.71
C ASP A 243 -12.13 23.26 1.95
N LEU A 244 -13.35 22.73 2.06
CA LEU A 244 -14.21 22.87 3.25
C LEU A 244 -13.63 22.19 4.49
N GLU A 245 -12.80 21.17 4.30
CA GLU A 245 -12.14 20.42 5.38
C GLU A 245 -10.70 20.87 5.63
N SER A 246 -10.28 21.99 5.03
CA SER A 246 -8.90 22.48 5.12
C SER A 246 -8.49 22.92 6.54
N TRP A 247 -7.23 22.71 6.87
CA TRP A 247 -6.63 23.05 8.16
C TRP A 247 -5.46 24.01 7.95
N ASP A 248 -5.28 24.94 8.89
CA ASP A 248 -4.13 25.85 8.87
C ASP A 248 -2.86 25.04 9.11
N ARG A 249 -1.86 25.24 8.24
CA ARG A 249 -0.56 24.56 8.32
C ARG A 249 0.36 25.20 9.35
N SER A 250 0.14 26.47 9.68
CA SER A 250 0.94 27.24 10.63
C SER A 250 0.43 27.14 12.07
N ARG A 251 -0.80 26.63 12.27
CA ARG A 251 -1.46 26.53 13.57
C ARG A 251 -1.94 25.11 13.84
N VAL A 252 -1.67 24.63 15.05
CA VAL A 252 -2.05 23.27 15.47
C VAL A 252 -3.55 23.22 15.68
N ASP A 253 -4.22 22.23 15.08
CA ASP A 253 -5.66 21.98 15.22
C ASP A 253 -6.60 23.18 14.97
N GLU A 254 -6.17 24.17 14.18
CA GLU A 254 -7.03 25.26 13.72
C GLU A 254 -7.48 25.05 12.26
N PRO A 255 -8.78 25.17 11.96
CA PRO A 255 -9.29 25.25 10.60
C PRO A 255 -8.69 26.42 9.79
N ASP A 256 -8.45 26.21 8.50
CA ASP A 256 -8.14 27.31 7.57
C ASP A 256 -9.46 28.02 7.20
N GLN A 257 -9.83 29.02 8.00
CA GLN A 257 -11.12 29.69 7.86
C GLN A 257 -11.26 30.39 6.50
N ASP A 258 -10.18 30.97 5.97
CA ASP A 258 -10.23 31.71 4.70
C ASP A 258 -10.51 30.76 3.54
N ARG A 259 -9.80 29.63 3.48
CA ARG A 259 -10.00 28.62 2.44
C ARG A 259 -11.39 27.96 2.54
N ARG A 260 -11.88 27.71 3.75
CA ARG A 260 -13.24 27.19 3.98
C ARG A 260 -14.31 28.18 3.54
N HIS A 261 -14.20 29.46 3.89
CA HIS A 261 -15.14 30.49 3.43
C HIS A 261 -15.15 30.63 1.91
N ALA A 262 -13.99 30.61 1.26
CA ALA A 262 -13.89 30.64 -0.20
C ALA A 262 -14.53 29.39 -0.85
N ALA A 263 -14.50 28.23 -0.20
CA ALA A 263 -15.20 27.04 -0.67
C ALA A 263 -16.73 27.18 -0.55
N TYR A 264 -17.25 27.72 0.55
CA TYR A 264 -18.67 28.03 0.69
C TYR A 264 -19.16 29.03 -0.35
N ALA A 265 -18.37 30.05 -0.68
CA ALA A 265 -18.71 31.01 -1.73
C ALA A 265 -18.86 30.32 -3.10
N ARG A 266 -17.95 29.41 -3.45
CA ARG A 266 -18.02 28.63 -4.71
C ARG A 266 -19.23 27.69 -4.78
N LEU A 267 -19.63 27.10 -3.66
CA LEU A 267 -20.84 26.26 -3.58
C LEU A 267 -22.14 27.05 -3.84
N ASN A 268 -22.16 28.30 -3.43
CA ASN A 268 -23.32 29.18 -3.57
C ASN A 268 -23.33 29.94 -4.90
N ASP A 269 -22.31 29.79 -5.75
CA ASP A 269 -22.29 30.38 -7.09
C ASP A 269 -23.12 29.52 -8.05
N PRO A 270 -24.25 30.04 -8.60
CA PRO A 270 -25.12 29.30 -9.50
C PRO A 270 -24.42 28.80 -10.78
N ASN A 271 -23.32 29.44 -11.18
CA ASN A 271 -22.59 29.10 -12.41
C ASN A 271 -21.52 28.01 -12.22
N ALA A 272 -21.13 27.71 -10.97
CA ALA A 272 -20.08 26.73 -10.69
C ALA A 272 -20.52 25.27 -10.89
N LEU A 273 -21.83 25.00 -10.88
CA LEU A 273 -22.41 23.64 -11.00
C LEU A 273 -22.92 23.31 -12.42
N LEU A 274 -22.88 24.27 -13.35
CA LEU A 274 -23.51 24.17 -14.68
C LEU A 274 -22.52 24.12 -15.86
N THR A 275 -21.21 24.08 -15.61
CA THR A 275 -20.20 24.15 -16.68
C THR A 275 -19.84 22.79 -17.32
N GLY A 276 -20.42 21.67 -16.88
CA GLY A 276 -20.21 20.34 -17.47
C GLY A 276 -21.28 19.88 -18.47
N SER A 277 -22.19 20.75 -18.90
CA SER A 277 -23.24 20.41 -19.89
C SER A 277 -23.06 21.23 -21.17
N CYS A 278 -22.12 20.83 -22.03
CA CYS A 278 -22.10 21.12 -23.47
C CYS A 278 -21.38 19.99 -24.20
#